data_AF-A0A168IXV6-F1
#
_entry.id   AF-A0A168IXV6-F1
#
_cell.length_a   1.000
_cell.length_b   1.000
_cell.length_c   1.000
_cell.angle_alpha   90.00
_cell.angle_beta   90.00
_cell.angle_gamma   90.00
#
_symmetry.space_group_name_H-M   'P 1'
#
loop_
_entity.id
_entity.type
_entity.pdbx_description
1 polymer ?
#
loop_
_entity_poly.entity_id
_entity_poly.type
_entity_poly.pdbx_seq_one_letter_code
_entity_poly.pdbx_strand_id
1 'polypeptide(L)'
;MAICNTLGAACQEPRIRDFTPIGPFKDEAAFSQEMRFSDEPSRRGHQIVFTHADLNPRNIMVDRVRGPDGGRHWQVVGIVDWETAGYYPEYWDCTKSLYEGFRWPQRHNEVMKSVFAALGDYTAEMDVERRSWESRDGL
;
A
#
# COMPACT_ATOMS: atom_id res chain seq x y z
N MET A 1 -5.55 10.73 13.10
CA MET A 1 -6.71 10.66 12.18
C MET A 1 -7.27 9.24 12.24
N ALA A 2 -8.55 9.04 11.95
CA ALA A 2 -9.14 7.70 11.90
C ALA A 2 -8.66 6.92 10.65
N ILE A 3 -8.62 5.60 10.73
CA ILE A 3 -8.39 4.69 9.61
C ILE A 3 -9.73 4.12 9.17
N CYS A 4 -10.11 4.41 7.93
CA CYS A 4 -11.43 4.13 7.38
C CYS A 4 -11.39 4.12 5.85
N ASN A 5 -12.45 3.61 5.22
CA ASN A 5 -12.62 3.74 3.77
C ASN A 5 -12.97 5.19 3.35
N THR A 6 -13.13 5.44 2.06
CA THR A 6 -13.49 6.75 1.48
C THR A 6 -14.79 7.36 2.02
N LEU A 7 -15.68 6.55 2.60
CA LEU A 7 -16.96 6.96 3.17
C LEU A 7 -16.91 7.13 4.69
N GLY A 8 -15.74 6.98 5.32
CA GLY A 8 -15.60 7.02 6.77
C GLY A 8 -16.04 5.73 7.50
N ALA A 9 -16.29 4.65 6.75
CA ALA A 9 -16.74 3.36 7.27
C ALA A 9 -15.59 2.33 7.31
N ALA A 10 -15.95 1.07 7.56
CA ALA A 10 -15.00 -0.04 7.61
C ALA A 10 -14.20 -0.19 6.30
N CYS A 11 -12.91 -0.46 6.44
CA CYS A 11 -12.00 -0.77 5.36
C CYS A 11 -12.28 -2.17 4.80
N GLN A 12 -12.00 -2.39 3.52
CA GLN A 12 -12.00 -3.72 2.89
C GLN A 12 -10.59 -4.01 2.40
N GLU A 13 -9.83 -4.78 3.17
CA GLU A 13 -8.43 -5.05 2.90
C GLU A 13 -8.16 -6.56 2.83
N PRO A 14 -7.95 -7.12 1.62
CA PRO A 14 -7.71 -8.55 1.46
C PRO A 14 -6.45 -9.06 2.15
N ARG A 15 -5.43 -8.21 2.36
CA ARG A 15 -4.21 -8.60 3.10
C ARG A 15 -4.51 -8.98 4.55
N ILE A 16 -5.52 -8.37 5.17
CA ILE A 16 -5.80 -8.54 6.60
C ILE A 16 -6.87 -9.62 6.82
N ARG A 17 -8.03 -9.53 6.16
CA ARG A 17 -9.16 -10.46 6.37
C ARG A 17 -9.93 -10.83 5.09
N ASP A 18 -9.24 -11.01 3.97
CA ASP A 18 -9.84 -11.51 2.70
C ASP A 18 -11.15 -10.78 2.34
N PHE A 19 -11.08 -9.45 2.28
CA PHE A 19 -12.19 -8.51 2.01
C PHE A 19 -13.29 -8.42 3.09
N THR A 20 -13.21 -9.19 4.18
CA THR A 20 -14.10 -8.98 5.33
C THR A 20 -13.90 -7.56 5.86
N PRO A 21 -14.98 -6.76 6.04
CA PRO A 21 -14.84 -5.39 6.54
C PRO A 21 -14.17 -5.33 7.91
N ILE A 22 -13.24 -4.38 8.08
CA ILE A 22 -12.52 -4.12 9.33
C ILE A 22 -12.59 -2.64 9.72
N GLY A 23 -12.76 -2.35 11.02
CA GLY A 23 -12.88 -0.98 11.50
C GLY A 23 -14.27 -0.37 11.28
N PRO A 24 -14.39 0.97 11.14
CA PRO A 24 -13.29 1.95 11.11
C PRO A 24 -12.55 2.00 12.45
N PHE A 25 -11.32 2.48 12.44
CA PHE A 25 -10.46 2.57 13.62
C PHE A 25 -10.23 4.02 14.00
N LYS A 26 -10.27 4.31 15.30
CA LYS A 26 -10.02 5.65 15.84
C LYS A 26 -8.60 6.18 15.53
N ASP A 27 -7.63 5.28 15.47
CA ASP A 27 -6.20 5.56 15.32
C ASP A 27 -5.45 4.31 14.79
N GLU A 28 -4.17 4.50 14.47
CA GLU A 28 -3.26 3.44 14.02
C GLU A 28 -3.07 2.34 15.06
N ALA A 29 -3.10 2.68 16.34
CA ALA A 29 -2.90 1.72 17.41
C ALA A 29 -4.02 0.68 17.45
N ALA A 30 -5.28 1.12 17.24
CA ALA A 30 -6.43 0.25 17.11
C ALA A 30 -6.37 -0.58 15.81
N PHE A 31 -6.03 0.02 14.69
CA PHE A 31 -5.88 -0.70 13.40
C PHE A 31 -4.81 -1.80 13.48
N SER A 32 -3.68 -1.52 14.14
CA SER A 32 -2.57 -2.46 14.22
C SER A 32 -2.84 -3.72 15.02
N GLN A 33 -3.89 -3.73 15.85
CA GLN A 33 -4.34 -4.95 16.53
C GLN A 33 -4.89 -6.00 15.57
N GLU A 34 -5.30 -5.60 14.35
CA GLU A 34 -5.72 -6.55 13.30
C GLU A 34 -4.54 -7.16 12.54
N MET A 35 -3.32 -6.66 12.74
CA MET A 35 -2.13 -7.10 12.02
C MET A 35 -1.28 -8.04 12.87
N ARG A 36 -0.56 -8.97 12.21
CA ARG A 36 0.46 -9.78 12.88
C ARG A 36 1.57 -8.89 13.43
N PHE A 37 2.13 -9.31 14.57
CA PHE A 37 3.13 -8.54 15.31
C PHE A 37 2.59 -7.15 15.68
N SER A 38 1.38 -7.10 16.26
CA SER A 38 0.64 -5.86 16.56
C SER A 38 1.39 -4.90 17.49
N ASP A 39 2.30 -5.43 18.32
CA ASP A 39 3.13 -4.68 19.28
C ASP A 39 4.47 -4.19 18.71
N GLU A 40 4.77 -4.45 17.43
CA GLU A 40 5.99 -3.96 16.79
C GLU A 40 6.01 -2.41 16.75
N PRO A 41 7.11 -1.76 17.15
CA PRO A 41 7.23 -0.30 17.13
C PRO A 41 6.98 0.33 15.76
N SER A 42 7.37 -0.36 14.67
CA SER A 42 7.13 0.05 13.28
C SER A 42 5.68 -0.13 12.82
N ARG A 43 4.73 -0.37 13.73
CA ARG A 43 3.29 -0.28 13.45
C ARG A 43 2.64 0.92 14.15
N ARG A 44 3.42 1.94 14.51
CA ARG A 44 2.96 3.11 15.26
C ARG A 44 3.67 4.38 14.82
N GLY A 45 2.99 5.50 14.98
CA GLY A 45 3.59 6.83 14.85
C GLY A 45 3.55 7.37 13.42
N HIS A 46 2.82 6.72 12.52
CA HIS A 46 2.72 7.14 11.13
C HIS A 46 1.65 8.20 10.93
N GLN A 47 1.85 9.02 9.90
CA GLN A 47 0.75 9.84 9.39
C GLN A 47 -0.31 8.95 8.75
N ILE A 48 -1.57 9.30 8.96
CA ILE A 48 -2.67 8.65 8.27
C ILE A 48 -3.01 9.50 7.05
N VAL A 49 -2.83 8.91 5.87
CA VAL A 49 -2.96 9.58 4.58
C VAL A 49 -3.97 8.84 3.71
N PHE A 50 -4.43 9.48 2.63
CA PHE A 50 -5.25 8.80 1.64
C PHE A 50 -4.35 7.88 0.79
N THR A 51 -4.64 6.59 0.79
CA THR A 51 -3.86 5.56 0.07
C THR A 51 -4.74 4.83 -0.92
N HIS A 52 -4.13 4.29 -1.97
CA HIS A 52 -4.85 3.47 -2.94
C HIS A 52 -5.21 2.09 -2.39
N ALA A 53 -4.38 1.52 -1.52
CA ALA A 53 -4.48 0.18 -0.95
C ALA A 53 -4.50 -0.99 -1.97
N ASP A 54 -4.24 -0.71 -3.25
CA ASP A 54 -4.03 -1.71 -4.31
C ASP A 54 -3.19 -1.13 -5.48
N LEU A 55 -2.11 -0.41 -5.16
CA LEU A 55 -1.31 0.30 -6.17
C LEU A 55 -0.39 -0.64 -6.96
N ASN A 56 -0.99 -1.49 -7.78
CA ASN A 56 -0.30 -2.48 -8.62
C ASN A 56 -0.17 -2.01 -10.08
N PRO A 57 0.79 -2.54 -10.88
CA PRO A 57 0.94 -2.25 -12.31
C PRO A 57 -0.35 -2.29 -13.13
N ARG A 58 -1.24 -3.24 -12.81
CA ARG A 58 -2.55 -3.40 -13.46
C ARG A 58 -3.47 -2.18 -13.29
N ASN A 59 -3.20 -1.36 -12.27
CA ASN A 59 -3.97 -0.18 -11.87
C ASN A 59 -3.28 1.13 -12.25
N ILE A 60 -2.13 1.09 -12.94
CA ILE A 60 -1.38 2.26 -13.39
C ILE A 60 -1.43 2.34 -14.92
N MET A 61 -2.15 3.32 -15.45
CA MET A 61 -2.24 3.55 -16.88
C MET A 61 -1.05 4.38 -17.36
N VAL A 62 -0.40 3.92 -18.43
CA VAL A 62 0.73 4.61 -19.07
C VAL A 62 0.43 4.86 -20.55
N ASP A 63 0.82 6.03 -21.05
CA ASP A 63 0.70 6.38 -22.46
C ASP A 63 1.98 7.05 -22.98
N ARG A 64 2.15 7.03 -24.31
CA ARG A 64 3.23 7.74 -25.01
C ARG A 64 2.79 9.15 -25.34
N VAL A 65 3.10 10.08 -24.46
CA VAL A 65 2.78 11.49 -24.63
C VAL A 65 3.90 12.23 -25.37
N ARG A 66 3.55 13.33 -26.03
CA ARG A 66 4.52 14.18 -26.73
C ARG A 66 5.10 15.21 -25.76
N GLY A 67 6.42 15.27 -25.66
CA GLY A 67 7.14 16.22 -24.84
C GLY A 67 7.30 17.60 -25.50
N PRO A 68 7.76 18.61 -24.73
CA PRO A 68 8.03 19.96 -25.24
C PRO A 68 9.08 20.00 -26.37
N ASP A 69 9.98 19.02 -26.38
CA ASP A 69 11.02 18.81 -27.39
C ASP A 69 10.51 18.14 -28.68
N GLY A 70 9.21 17.82 -28.74
CA GLY A 70 8.59 17.09 -29.84
C GLY A 70 8.81 15.57 -29.81
N GLY A 71 9.61 15.06 -28.87
CA GLY A 71 9.86 13.65 -28.62
C GLY A 71 8.65 12.96 -27.97
N ARG A 72 8.64 11.62 -27.95
CA ARG A 72 7.62 10.83 -27.21
C ARG A 72 8.25 10.15 -26.01
N HIS A 73 7.64 10.30 -24.85
CA HIS A 73 8.04 9.62 -23.62
C HIS A 73 6.84 8.92 -22.98
N TRP A 74 7.11 7.92 -22.15
CA TRP A 74 6.08 7.26 -21.36
C TRP A 74 5.70 8.15 -20.18
N GLN A 75 4.42 8.37 -19.98
CA GLN A 75 3.87 9.11 -18.85
C GLN A 75 2.77 8.28 -18.18
N VAL A 76 2.72 8.32 -16.85
CA VAL A 76 1.55 7.84 -16.11
C VAL A 76 0.40 8.79 -16.37
N VAL A 77 -0.65 8.30 -17.01
CA VAL A 77 -1.82 9.09 -17.41
C VAL A 77 -3.03 8.86 -16.51
N GLY A 78 -2.97 7.87 -15.63
CA GLY A 78 -4.01 7.67 -14.64
C GLY A 78 -3.70 6.52 -13.69
N ILE A 79 -4.39 6.57 -12.55
CA ILE A 79 -4.45 5.51 -11.54
C ILE A 79 -5.92 5.16 -11.40
N VAL A 80 -6.25 3.87 -11.45
CA VAL A 80 -7.63 3.34 -11.49
C VAL A 80 -7.81 2.24 -10.44
N ASP A 81 -9.03 1.73 -10.28
CA ASP A 81 -9.35 0.65 -9.32
C ASP A 81 -9.27 1.08 -7.83
N TRP A 82 -9.91 2.22 -7.52
CA TRP A 82 -9.91 2.84 -6.19
C TRP A 82 -10.87 2.19 -5.17
N GLU A 83 -11.39 1.00 -5.43
CA GLU A 83 -12.44 0.39 -4.59
C GLU A 83 -11.97 0.02 -3.19
N THR A 84 -10.67 -0.24 -3.00
CA THR A 84 -10.04 -0.51 -1.69
C THR A 84 -9.46 0.73 -1.03
N ALA A 85 -9.51 1.88 -1.70
CA ALA A 85 -8.89 3.11 -1.24
C ALA A 85 -9.49 3.59 0.08
N GLY A 86 -8.67 4.26 0.87
CA GLY A 86 -9.05 4.73 2.19
C GLY A 86 -7.93 5.48 2.88
N TYR A 87 -8.14 5.73 4.16
CA TYR A 87 -7.18 6.40 5.02
C TYR A 87 -6.41 5.36 5.82
N TYR A 88 -5.12 5.21 5.53
CA TYR A 88 -4.24 4.21 6.13
C TYR A 88 -2.89 4.86 6.53
N PRO A 89 -2.03 4.16 7.29
CA PRO A 89 -0.67 4.64 7.55
C PRO A 89 0.11 4.95 6.27
N GLU A 90 0.97 5.96 6.27
CA GLU A 90 1.69 6.44 5.08
C GLU A 90 2.57 5.39 4.38
N TYR A 91 3.00 4.35 5.11
CA TYR A 91 3.74 3.21 4.54
C TYR A 91 2.86 2.21 3.75
N TRP A 92 1.53 2.33 3.83
CA TRP A 92 0.60 1.27 3.44
C TRP A 92 0.76 0.86 1.98
N ASP A 93 0.74 1.82 1.05
CA ASP A 93 0.89 1.54 -0.39
C ASP A 93 2.27 0.96 -0.72
N CYS A 94 3.34 1.38 -0.02
CA CYS A 94 4.68 0.82 -0.19
C CYS A 94 4.71 -0.68 0.14
N THR A 95 4.24 -1.05 1.33
CA THR A 95 4.21 -2.45 1.77
C THR A 95 3.24 -3.30 0.97
N LYS A 96 2.07 -2.75 0.63
CA LYS A 96 1.03 -3.44 -0.14
C LYS A 96 1.46 -3.73 -1.58
N SER A 97 2.09 -2.77 -2.25
CA SER A 97 2.61 -2.98 -3.62
C SER A 97 3.66 -4.10 -3.67
N LEU A 98 4.47 -4.21 -2.61
CA LEU A 98 5.53 -5.22 -2.52
C LEU A 98 5.03 -6.58 -2.03
N TYR A 99 3.91 -6.64 -1.29
CA TYR A 99 3.21 -7.90 -0.99
C TYR A 99 2.81 -8.63 -2.27
N GLU A 100 2.37 -7.89 -3.30
CA GLU A 100 2.04 -8.44 -4.61
C GLU A 100 3.25 -8.57 -5.54
N GLY A 101 4.44 -8.21 -5.09
CA GLY A 101 5.65 -8.16 -5.90
C GLY A 101 6.03 -9.50 -6.54
N PHE A 102 5.58 -10.63 -5.98
CA PHE A 102 5.77 -11.96 -6.57
C PHE A 102 5.05 -12.12 -7.93
N ARG A 103 4.06 -11.28 -8.22
CA ARG A 103 3.31 -11.25 -9.50
C ARG A 103 4.05 -10.50 -10.61
N TRP A 104 5.10 -9.74 -10.28
CA TRP A 104 5.71 -8.77 -11.18
C TRP A 104 7.24 -8.99 -11.33
N PRO A 105 7.84 -8.56 -12.47
CA PRO A 105 9.28 -8.64 -12.65
C PRO A 105 10.04 -7.86 -11.57
N GLN A 106 11.24 -8.33 -11.20
CA GLN A 106 12.09 -7.67 -10.19
C GLN A 106 12.29 -6.17 -10.47
N ARG A 107 12.48 -5.80 -11.74
CA ARG A 107 12.61 -4.39 -12.16
C ARG A 107 11.40 -3.54 -11.76
N HIS A 108 10.19 -4.08 -11.79
CA HIS A 108 9.01 -3.35 -11.34
C HIS A 108 9.06 -3.11 -9.83
N ASN A 109 9.38 -4.13 -9.05
CA ASN A 109 9.50 -4.04 -7.60
C ASN A 109 10.59 -3.02 -7.19
N GLU A 110 11.69 -2.96 -7.93
CA GLU A 110 12.76 -1.95 -7.75
C GLU A 110 12.28 -0.53 -8.05
N VAL A 111 11.48 -0.35 -9.10
CA VAL A 111 10.85 0.95 -9.41
C VAL A 111 9.92 1.39 -8.28
N MET A 112 9.05 0.50 -7.79
CA MET A 112 8.15 0.83 -6.69
C MET A 112 8.91 1.21 -5.42
N LYS A 113 9.96 0.44 -5.06
CA LYS A 113 10.87 0.81 -3.95
C LYS A 113 11.47 2.20 -4.15
N SER A 114 11.97 2.49 -5.35
CA SER A 114 12.57 3.80 -5.66
C SER A 114 11.55 4.95 -5.58
N VAL A 115 10.30 4.73 -5.98
CA VAL A 115 9.22 5.73 -5.89
C VAL A 115 8.90 6.03 -4.42
N PHE A 116 8.71 4.99 -3.61
CA PHE A 116 8.35 5.16 -2.20
C PHE A 116 9.52 5.64 -1.33
N ALA A 117 10.77 5.36 -1.70
CA ALA A 117 11.95 5.91 -1.01
C ALA A 117 12.01 7.46 -1.04
N ALA A 118 11.33 8.10 -1.99
CA ALA A 118 11.19 9.56 -2.01
C ALA A 118 10.20 10.10 -0.97
N LEU A 119 9.35 9.24 -0.39
CA LEU A 119 8.31 9.61 0.58
C LEU A 119 8.72 9.29 2.03
N GLY A 120 9.62 8.33 2.24
CA GLY A 120 10.14 7.99 3.56
C GLY A 120 10.99 6.73 3.54
N ASP A 121 11.60 6.43 4.69
CA ASP A 121 12.23 5.14 4.94
C ASP A 121 11.21 4.22 5.62
N TYR A 122 10.72 3.23 4.87
CA TYR A 122 9.74 2.25 5.35
C TYR A 122 10.36 0.86 5.53
N THR A 123 11.68 0.78 5.75
CA THR A 123 12.41 -0.49 5.82
C THR A 123 11.93 -1.34 7.00
N ALA A 124 11.69 -0.72 8.16
CA ALA A 124 11.25 -1.43 9.36
C ALA A 124 9.83 -2.02 9.20
N GLU A 125 8.93 -1.27 8.57
CA GLU A 125 7.56 -1.68 8.23
C GLU A 125 7.60 -2.85 7.25
N MET A 126 8.46 -2.74 6.22
CA MET A 126 8.66 -3.79 5.22
C MET A 126 9.21 -5.09 5.84
N ASP A 127 10.12 -4.98 6.81
CA ASP A 127 10.69 -6.15 7.47
C ASP A 127 9.68 -6.84 8.42
N VAL A 128 8.80 -6.10 9.09
CA VAL A 128 7.65 -6.70 9.80
C VAL A 128 6.71 -7.40 8.81
N GLU A 129 6.41 -6.76 7.69
CA GLU A 129 5.51 -7.29 6.68
C GLU A 129 6.06 -8.57 6.04
N ARG A 130 7.36 -8.60 5.66
CA ARG A 130 8.00 -9.81 5.12
C ARG A 130 7.93 -10.97 6.10
N ARG A 131 8.27 -10.74 7.38
CA ARG A 131 8.11 -11.75 8.45
C ARG A 131 6.68 -12.24 8.57
N SER A 132 5.70 -11.34 8.42
CA SER A 132 4.27 -11.64 8.46
C SER A 132 3.83 -12.53 7.29
N TRP A 133 4.40 -12.33 6.10
CA TRP A 133 4.07 -13.11 4.91
C TRP A 133 4.72 -14.50 4.94
N GLU A 134 5.97 -14.57 5.41
CA GLU A 134 6.73 -15.82 5.56
C GLU A 134 6.15 -16.73 6.63
N SER A 135 5.50 -16.17 7.66
CA SER A 135 4.83 -16.96 8.70
C SER A 135 3.55 -17.67 8.22
N ARG A 136 3.32 -17.79 6.90
CA ARG A 136 2.17 -18.49 6.28
C ARG A 136 2.39 -20.00 6.12
N ASP A 137 2.96 -20.66 7.13
CA ASP A 137 2.65 -22.07 7.37
C ASP A 137 1.39 -22.14 8.26
N GLY A 138 0.25 -22.50 7.67
CA GLY A 138 -0.93 -22.98 8.39
C GLY A 138 -2.19 -22.10 8.35
N LEU A 139 -2.88 -22.08 7.21
CA LEU A 139 -4.35 -22.19 7.14
C LEU A 139 -4.68 -23.23 6.07
#